data_AF-A0A6I3U4U4-F1
#
_entry.id   AF-A0A6I3U4U4-F1
#
_cell.length_a   1.000
_cell.length_b   1.000
_cell.length_c   1.000
_cell.angle_alpha   90.00
_cell.angle_beta   90.00
_cell.angle_gamma   90.00
#
_symmetry.space_group_name_H-M   'P 1'
#
loop_
_entity.id
_entity.type
_entity.pdbx_description
1 polymer ?
#
loop_
_entity_poly.entity_id
_entity_poly.type
_entity_poly.pdbx_seq_one_letter_code
_entity_poly.pdbx_strand_id
1 'polypeptide(L)' 'CVPWIDFLHVSTPMNLSKIDTVPRITWGKVIQENQRYFCTVNLQINHGMGDGLHVSNFFVLLQRFVNKINEYFQKK' A
#
# COMPACT_ATOMS: atom_id res chain seq x y z
N CYS A 1 -7.40 5.86 -1.90
CA CYS A 1 -7.85 5.08 -3.07
C CYS A 1 -7.95 6.03 -4.26
N VAL A 2 -7.22 5.77 -5.35
CA VAL A 2 -7.28 6.51 -6.63
C VAL A 2 -7.59 5.50 -7.74
N PRO A 3 -8.81 4.97 -7.83
CA PRO A 3 -9.12 3.79 -8.64
C PRO A 3 -9.11 4.04 -10.16
N TRP A 4 -9.04 5.30 -10.58
CA TRP A 4 -9.11 5.68 -12.00
C TRP A 4 -7.74 5.75 -12.68
N ILE A 5 -6.66 5.87 -11.90
CA ILE A 5 -5.31 6.13 -12.41
C ILE A 5 -4.38 5.01 -11.95
N ASP A 6 -3.64 4.43 -12.90
CA ASP A 6 -2.48 3.61 -12.59
C ASP A 6 -1.28 4.54 -12.41
N PHE A 7 -0.94 4.83 -11.16
CA PHE A 7 0.14 5.75 -10.80
C PHE A 7 1.40 4.97 -10.43
N LEU A 8 2.55 5.63 -10.51
CA LEU A 8 3.82 5.10 -10.00
C LEU A 8 4.13 5.56 -8.58
N HIS A 9 3.75 6.79 -8.23
CA HIS A 9 4.00 7.36 -6.90
C HIS A 9 2.96 8.43 -6.56
N VAL A 10 2.64 8.55 -5.26
CA VAL A 10 1.79 9.60 -4.70
C VAL A 10 2.45 10.14 -3.45
N SER A 11 2.70 11.45 -3.41
CA SER A 11 3.07 12.18 -2.19
C SER A 11 1.88 12.98 -1.68
N THR A 12 1.67 12.95 -0.36
CA THR A 12 0.66 13.78 0.30
C THR A 12 1.39 14.93 0.99
N PRO A 13 0.96 16.19 0.84
CA PRO A 13 1.53 17.28 1.60
C PRO A 13 1.43 16.99 3.10
N MET A 14 2.57 17.06 3.80
CA MET A 14 2.64 16.85 5.24
C MET A 14 3.08 18.14 5.91
N ASN A 15 2.42 18.48 7.02
CA ASN A 15 2.88 19.58 7.84
C ASN A 15 4.06 19.12 8.70
N LEU A 16 5.28 19.48 8.27
CA LEU A 16 6.52 19.14 8.96
C LEU A 16 6.66 19.81 10.33
N SER A 17 5.84 20.82 10.65
CA SER A 17 5.87 21.50 11.95
C SER A 17 5.22 20.70 13.07
N LYS A 18 4.52 19.60 12.75
CA LYS A 18 3.91 18.70 13.74
C LYS A 18 4.48 17.30 13.56
N ILE A 19 4.71 16.63 14.68
CA ILE A 19 5.06 15.21 14.69
C ILE A 19 3.86 14.44 14.14
N ASP A 20 4.00 13.96 12.92
CA ASP A 20 2.99 13.21 12.19
C ASP A 20 3.49 11.78 12.01
N THR A 21 2.89 10.85 12.75
CA THR A 21 3.28 9.44 12.78
C THR A 21 2.26 8.55 12.07
N VAL A 22 1.15 9.09 11.57
CA VAL A 22 0.11 8.25 10.96
C VAL A 22 0.59 7.75 9.60
N PRO A 23 0.77 6.42 9.41
CA PRO A 23 1.15 5.88 8.11
C PRO A 23 0.02 6.11 7.11
N ARG A 24 0.36 6.53 5.89
CA ARG A 24 -0.61 6.78 4.82
C ARG A 24 -0.44 5.77 3.71
N ILE A 25 -1.52 5.05 3.42
CA ILE A 25 -1.57 4.04 2.36
C ILE A 25 -2.51 4.53 1.28
N THR A 26 -2.05 4.52 0.03
CA THR A 26 -2.87 4.82 -1.15
C THR A 26 -2.63 3.75 -2.20
N TRP A 27 -3.68 3.38 -2.94
CA TRP A 27 -3.56 2.43 -4.04
C TRP A 27 -4.27 2.95 -5.30
N GLY A 28 -3.78 2.49 -6.45
CA GLY A 28 -4.19 2.95 -7.78
C GLY A 28 -5.27 2.08 -8.43
N LYS A 29 -5.45 2.28 -9.72
CA LYS A 29 -6.26 1.44 -10.61
C LYS A 29 -5.71 0.02 -10.64
N VAL A 30 -6.61 -0.96 -10.56
CA VAL A 30 -6.25 -2.36 -10.83
C VAL A 30 -6.17 -2.56 -12.35
N ILE A 31 -5.03 -3.06 -12.82
CA ILE A 31 -4.79 -3.37 -14.22
C ILE A 31 -4.61 -4.88 -14.40
N GLN A 32 -4.90 -5.38 -15.60
CA GLN A 32 -4.74 -6.80 -15.93
C GLN A 32 -3.64 -6.97 -16.98
N GLU A 33 -2.68 -7.85 -16.70
CA GLU A 33 -1.60 -8.20 -17.62
C GLU A 33 -1.29 -9.69 -17.46
N ASN A 34 -1.20 -10.43 -18.58
CA ASN A 34 -0.81 -11.85 -18.61
C ASN A 34 -1.52 -12.72 -17.56
N GLN A 35 -2.86 -12.60 -17.48
CA GLN A 35 -3.74 -13.31 -16.54
C GLN A 35 -3.52 -12.97 -15.05
N ARG A 36 -2.74 -11.93 -14.75
CA ARG A 36 -2.56 -11.40 -13.40
C ARG A 36 -3.18 -10.02 -13.27
N TYR A 37 -3.59 -9.69 -12.06
CA TYR A 37 -4.03 -8.35 -11.70
C TYR A 37 -2.92 -7.66 -10.92
N PHE A 38 -2.61 -6.43 -11.32
CA PHE A 38 -1.61 -5.59 -10.66
C PHE A 38 -2.28 -4.32 -10.13
N CYS A 39 -1.74 -3.80 -9.04
CA CYS A 39 -2.21 -2.57 -8.42
C CYS A 39 -1.04 -1.91 -7.70
N THR A 40 -0.72 -0.67 -8.04
CA THR A 40 0.29 0.09 -7.30
C THR A 40 -0.22 0.44 -5.92
N VAL A 41 0.60 0.17 -4.90
CA VAL A 41 0.35 0.57 -3.51
C VAL A 41 1.50 1.46 -3.05
N ASN A 42 1.17 2.65 -2.57
CA ASN A 42 2.08 3.64 -2.04
C ASN A 42 1.92 3.74 -0.52
N LEU A 43 3.03 3.63 0.20
CA LEU A 43 3.10 3.76 1.65
C LEU A 43 4.02 4.94 2.00
N GLN A 44 3.48 5.93 2.71
CA GLN A 44 4.26 7.02 3.31
C GLN A 44 4.28 6.83 4.82
N ILE A 45 5.47 6.83 5.42
CA ILE A 45 5.66 6.75 6.86
C ILE A 45 6.63 7.82 7.33
N ASN A 46 6.53 8.17 8.62
CA ASN A 46 7.55 8.96 9.29
C ASN A 46 8.74 8.07 9.62
N HIS A 47 9.95 8.50 9.26
CA HIS A 47 11.18 7.75 9.54
C HIS A 47 11.45 7.53 11.03
N GLY A 48 10.95 8.40 11.92
CA GLY A 48 11.01 8.20 13.35
C GLY A 48 10.09 7.06 13.86
N MET A 49 9.15 6.60 13.04
CA MET A 49 8.24 5.48 13.36
C MET A 49 8.63 4.18 12.67
N GLY A 50 9.35 4.23 11.55
CA GLY A 50 9.81 3.03 10.86
C GLY A 50 10.86 3.31 9.79
N ASP A 51 11.55 2.25 9.41
CA ASP A 51 12.64 2.27 8.42
C ASP A 51 12.32 1.34 7.24
N GLY A 52 13.30 1.13 6.36
CA GLY A 52 13.18 0.26 5.21
C GLY A 52 12.81 -1.20 5.54
N LEU A 53 13.20 -1.73 6.70
CA LEU A 53 12.83 -3.08 7.12
C LEU A 53 11.33 -3.18 7.37
N HIS A 54 10.75 -2.20 8.08
CA HIS A 54 9.33 -2.15 8.37
C HIS A 54 8.49 -2.01 7.10
N VAL A 55 8.92 -1.12 6.19
CA VAL A 55 8.27 -0.92 4.88
C VAL A 55 8.33 -2.21 4.05
N SER A 56 9.49 -2.86 3.99
CA SER A 56 9.66 -4.11 3.25
C SER A 56 8.76 -5.22 3.78
N ASN A 57 8.72 -5.39 5.11
CA ASN A 57 7.85 -6.37 5.76
C ASN A 57 6.37 -6.10 5.49
N PHE A 58 5.94 -4.84 5.48
CA PHE A 58 4.58 -4.48 5.11
C PHE A 58 4.20 -5.00 3.71
N PHE A 59 5.03 -4.75 2.68
CA PHE A 59 4.73 -5.18 1.31
C PHE A 59 4.75 -6.70 1.15
N VAL A 60 5.68 -7.40 1.82
CA VAL A 60 5.72 -8.88 1.82
C VAL A 60 4.45 -9.46 2.44
N LEU A 61 4.02 -8.93 3.58
CA LEU A 61 2.81 -9.40 4.26
C LEU A 61 1.55 -9.05 3.47
N LEU A 62 1.47 -7.84 2.91
CA LEU A 62 0.36 -7.42 2.06
C LEU A 62 0.19 -8.38 0.88
N GLN A 63 1.25 -8.69 0.14
CA GLN A 63 1.18 -9.63 -0.97
C GLN A 63 0.73 -11.03 -0.51
N ARG A 64 1.24 -11.51 0.63
CA ARG A 64 0.83 -12.79 1.21
C ARG A 64 -0.66 -12.82 1.56
N PHE A 65 -1.20 -11.74 2.12
CA PHE A 65 -2.62 -11.65 2.44
C PHE A 65 -3.48 -11.59 1.17
N VAL A 66 -3.08 -10.82 0.17
CA VAL A 66 -3.77 -10.73 -1.13
C VAL A 66 -3.80 -12.10 -1.82
N ASN A 67 -2.70 -12.85 -1.80
CA ASN A 67 -2.65 -14.20 -2.39
C ASN A 67 -3.59 -15.20 -1.71
N LYS A 68 -3.94 -14.96 -0.44
CA LYS A 68 -4.81 -15.83 0.37
C LYS A 68 -6.20 -15.25 0.57
N ILE A 69 -6.56 -14.19 -0.14
CA ILE A 69 -7.75 -13.40 0.16
C ILE A 69 -9.05 -14.22 0.10
N ASN A 70 -9.12 -15.21 -0.79
CA ASN A 70 -10.26 -16.13 -0.90
C ASN A 70 -10.48 -16.97 0.38
N GLU A 71 -9.41 -17.35 1.09
CA GLU A 71 -9.51 -18.11 2.34
C GLU A 71 -10.19 -17.29 3.46
N TYR A 72 -10.09 -15.96 3.39
CA TYR A 72 -10.71 -15.05 4.35
C TYR A 72 -12.18 -14.76 4.03
N PHE A 73 -12.54 -14.73 2.74
CA PHE A 73 -13.92 -14.48 2.32
C PHE A 73 -14.83 -15.72 2.40
N GLN A 74 -14.28 -16.93 2.33
CA GLN A 74 -15.04 -18.18 2.48
C GLN A 74 -15.39 -18.55 3.93
N LYS A 75 -14.82 -17.85 4.92
CA LYS A 75 -15.09 -18.08 6.35
C LYS A 75 -16.24 -17.20 6.91
N LYS A 76 -17.01 -16.56 6.03
CA LYS A 76 -18.24 -15.83 6.35
C LYS A 76 -19.42 -16.49 5.67
#